data_AF-A0A2V0MXL6-F1
#
_entry.id   AF-A0A2V0MXL6-F1
#
_cell.length_a   1.000
_cell.length_b   1.000
_cell.length_c   1.000
_cell.angle_alpha   90.00
_cell.angle_beta   90.00
_cell.angle_gamma   90.00
#
_symmetry.space_group_name_H-M   'P 1'
#
loop_
_entity.id
_entity.type
_entity.pdbx_description
1 polymer ?
#
loop_
_entity_poly.entity_id
_entity_poly.type
_entity_poly.pdbx_seq_one_letter_code
_entity_poly.pdbx_strand_id
1 'polypeptide(L)'
;MSTSAERRLRSQIGAHESWARTQDRSARTLPARLAAWDRFEQQVDPEQRLPPAQRAAMAESARKAFYKSLALKSAQARRRRKGAA
;
A
#
# COMPACT_ATOMS: atom_id res chain seq x y z
N MET A 1 32.79 -7.17 10.09
CA MET A 1 31.52 -6.48 9.73
C MET A 1 31.05 -7.02 8.39
N SER A 2 29.76 -7.33 8.22
CA SER A 2 29.24 -7.83 6.93
C SER A 2 29.08 -6.69 5.93
N THR A 3 29.45 -6.92 4.66
CA THR A 3 29.35 -5.93 3.58
C THR A 3 27.90 -5.62 3.21
N SER A 4 27.66 -4.55 2.45
CA SER A 4 26.30 -4.21 1.96
C SER A 4 25.74 -5.29 1.03
N ALA A 5 26.59 -5.89 0.19
CA ALA A 5 26.24 -6.96 -0.73
C ALA A 5 25.81 -8.23 0.01
N GLU A 6 26.56 -8.64 1.03
CA GLU A 6 26.22 -9.80 1.88
C GLU A 6 24.90 -9.61 2.63
N ARG A 7 24.65 -8.41 3.19
CA ARG A 7 23.36 -8.11 3.85
C ARG A 7 22.19 -8.23 2.88
N ARG A 8 22.34 -7.72 1.64
CA ARG A 8 21.33 -7.86 0.60
C ARG A 8 21.05 -9.33 0.27
N LEU A 9 22.11 -10.12 0.07
CA LEU A 9 21.97 -11.54 -0.26
C LEU A 9 21.24 -12.30 0.87
N ARG A 10 21.59 -12.04 2.13
CA ARG A 10 20.90 -12.63 3.29
C ARG A 10 19.42 -12.29 3.32
N SER A 11 19.06 -11.02 3.05
CA SER A 11 17.65 -10.62 2.97
C SER A 11 16.89 -11.32 1.84
N GLN A 12 17.53 -11.52 0.68
CA GLN A 12 16.94 -12.24 -0.45
C GLN A 12 16.70 -13.72 -0.11
N ILE A 13 17.70 -14.39 0.48
CA ILE A 13 17.58 -15.78 0.94
C ILE A 13 16.39 -15.92 1.89
N GLY A 14 16.32 -15.06 2.93
CA GLY A 14 15.22 -15.08 3.89
C GLY A 14 13.84 -14.84 3.24
N ALA A 15 13.75 -13.94 2.25
CA ALA A 15 12.51 -13.71 1.52
C ALA A 15 12.07 -14.96 0.73
N HIS A 16 12.98 -15.59 -0.01
CA HIS A 16 12.68 -16.79 -0.79
C HIS A 16 12.27 -17.96 0.10
N GLU A 17 13.00 -18.21 1.19
CA GLU A 17 12.63 -19.24 2.16
C GLU A 17 11.25 -18.99 2.77
N SER A 18 10.97 -17.75 3.15
CA SER A 18 9.69 -17.38 3.73
C SER A 18 8.53 -17.64 2.76
N TRP A 19 8.70 -17.29 1.49
CA TRP A 19 7.68 -17.54 0.46
C TRP A 19 7.57 -19.01 0.07
N ALA A 20 8.66 -19.79 0.13
CA ALA A 20 8.64 -21.22 -0.10
C ALA A 20 7.79 -21.96 0.96
N ARG A 21 7.78 -21.47 2.21
CA ARG A 21 6.97 -22.02 3.31
C ARG A 21 5.53 -21.47 3.34
N THR A 22 5.17 -20.56 2.45
CA THR A 22 3.82 -19.96 2.41
C THR A 22 2.93 -20.72 1.44
N GLN A 23 2.01 -21.53 1.97
CA GLN A 23 1.05 -22.30 1.14
C GLN A 23 0.01 -21.38 0.49
N ASP A 24 -0.62 -20.50 1.29
CA ASP A 24 -1.56 -19.50 0.79
C ASP A 24 -0.94 -18.09 0.83
N ARG A 25 -0.56 -17.61 -0.36
CA ARG A 25 0.03 -16.26 -0.52
C ARG A 25 -1.00 -15.15 -0.34
N SER A 26 -2.26 -15.40 -0.68
CA SER A 26 -3.35 -14.44 -0.57
C SER A 26 -3.74 -14.22 0.89
N ALA A 27 -3.78 -15.30 1.68
CA ALA A 27 -4.01 -15.23 3.12
C ALA A 27 -2.88 -14.51 3.85
N ARG A 28 -1.61 -14.78 3.50
CA ARG A 28 -0.46 -14.10 4.13
C ARG A 28 -0.52 -12.57 4.00
N THR A 29 -1.04 -12.06 2.88
CA THR A 29 -1.14 -10.61 2.62
C THR A 29 -2.51 -10.02 2.94
N LEU A 30 -3.49 -10.85 3.30
CA LEU A 30 -4.86 -10.40 3.60
C LEU A 30 -4.91 -9.38 4.74
N PRO A 31 -4.23 -9.55 5.90
CA PRO A 31 -4.28 -8.56 6.97
C PRO A 31 -3.79 -7.18 6.54
N ALA A 32 -2.72 -7.14 5.72
CA ALA A 32 -2.20 -5.89 5.19
C ALA A 32 -3.17 -5.23 4.20
N ARG A 33 -3.88 -6.01 3.38
CA ARG A 33 -4.92 -5.51 2.47
C ARG A 33 -6.10 -4.94 3.24
N LEU A 34 -6.56 -5.62 4.29
CA LEU A 34 -7.63 -5.17 5.18
C LEU A 34 -7.23 -3.85 5.87
N ALA A 35 -6.07 -3.78 6.50
CA ALA A 35 -5.59 -2.54 7.12
C ALA A 35 -5.47 -1.37 6.12
N ALA A 36 -5.08 -1.66 4.87
CA ALA A 36 -5.04 -0.66 3.81
C ALA A 36 -6.43 -0.16 3.37
N TRP A 37 -7.49 -0.95 3.56
CA TRP A 37 -8.88 -0.52 3.42
C TRP A 37 -9.35 0.25 4.65
N ASP A 38 -9.11 -0.28 5.86
CA ASP A 38 -9.58 0.28 7.13
C ASP A 38 -9.09 1.71 7.36
N ARG A 39 -7.88 2.05 6.88
CA ARG A 39 -7.36 3.42 6.99
C ARG A 39 -8.29 4.47 6.36
N PHE A 40 -8.99 4.11 5.29
CA PHE A 40 -9.90 5.03 4.61
C PHE A 40 -11.21 5.17 5.37
N GLU A 41 -11.69 4.10 5.99
CA GLU A 41 -12.84 4.17 6.90
C GLU A 41 -12.54 5.06 8.11
N GLN A 42 -11.38 4.88 8.75
CA GLN A 42 -10.92 5.72 9.85
C GLN A 42 -10.71 7.19 9.41
N GLN A 43 -10.26 7.42 8.17
CA GLN A 43 -10.08 8.77 7.65
C GLN A 43 -11.41 9.51 7.45
N VAL A 44 -12.47 8.82 7.00
CA VAL A 44 -13.77 9.44 6.72
C VAL A 44 -14.68 9.48 7.94
N ASP A 45 -14.48 8.60 8.91
CA ASP A 45 -15.27 8.50 10.14
C ASP A 45 -14.40 8.10 11.35
N PRO A 46 -13.54 9.01 11.85
CA PRO A 46 -12.64 8.71 12.97
C PRO A 46 -13.39 8.33 14.26
N GLU A 47 -14.58 8.89 14.46
CA GLU A 47 -15.42 8.69 15.65
C GLU A 47 -16.45 7.56 15.47
N GLN A 48 -16.46 6.88 14.32
CA GLN A 48 -17.38 5.78 13.98
C GLN A 48 -18.87 6.12 14.14
N ARG A 49 -19.26 7.37 13.87
CA ARG A 49 -20.63 7.87 14.05
C ARG A 49 -21.54 7.58 12.85
N LEU A 50 -20.98 7.30 11.68
CA LEU A 50 -21.76 7.06 10.48
C LEU A 50 -22.27 5.61 10.41
N PRO A 51 -23.45 5.37 9.81
CA PRO A 51 -23.90 4.02 9.50
C PRO A 51 -22.88 3.28 8.60
N PRO A 52 -22.69 1.96 8.76
CA PRO A 52 -21.65 1.21 8.05
C PRO A 52 -21.69 1.36 6.52
N ALA A 53 -22.87 1.34 5.92
CA ALA A 53 -23.02 1.49 4.47
C ALA A 53 -22.59 2.88 3.96
N GLN A 54 -22.89 3.94 4.72
CA GLN A 54 -22.50 5.31 4.37
C GLN A 54 -20.98 5.48 4.54
N ARG A 55 -20.42 4.95 5.63
CA ARG A 55 -18.97 4.94 5.87
C ARG A 55 -18.23 4.22 4.74
N ALA A 56 -18.71 3.05 4.32
CA ALA A 56 -18.10 2.29 3.23
C ALA A 56 -18.12 3.05 1.90
N ALA A 57 -19.24 3.68 1.54
CA ALA A 57 -19.34 4.49 0.31
C ALA A 57 -18.39 5.71 0.34
N MET A 58 -18.27 6.37 1.50
CA MET A 58 -17.34 7.47 1.70
C MET A 58 -15.88 7.01 1.63
N ALA A 59 -15.55 5.90 2.28
CA ALA A 59 -14.21 5.31 2.26
C ALA A 59 -13.80 4.88 0.84
N GLU A 60 -14.71 4.31 0.05
CA GLU A 60 -14.44 3.98 -1.34
C GLU A 60 -14.12 5.23 -2.17
N SER A 61 -14.87 6.31 -1.96
CA SER A 61 -14.64 7.60 -2.63
C SER A 61 -13.29 8.21 -2.23
N ALA A 62 -12.97 8.20 -0.93
CA ALA A 62 -11.67 8.65 -0.41
C ALA A 62 -10.50 7.84 -1.00
N ARG A 63 -10.66 6.51 -1.11
CA ARG A 63 -9.69 5.63 -1.75
C ARG A 63 -9.45 6.01 -3.22
N LYS A 64 -10.52 6.18 -3.99
CA LYS A 64 -10.44 6.59 -5.41
C LYS A 64 -9.73 7.95 -5.54
N ALA A 65 -10.06 8.91 -4.69
CA ALA A 65 -9.42 10.22 -4.68
C ALA A 65 -7.91 10.12 -4.37
N PHE A 66 -7.53 9.33 -3.36
CA PHE A 66 -6.13 9.12 -2.98
C PHE A 66 -5.29 8.60 -4.17
N TYR A 67 -5.73 7.52 -4.82
CA TYR A 67 -4.97 6.96 -5.94
C TYR A 67 -4.93 7.87 -7.17
N LYS A 68 -6.01 8.61 -7.45
CA LYS A 68 -6.01 9.64 -8.50
C LYS A 68 -5.00 10.76 -8.20
N SER A 69 -4.92 11.20 -6.94
CA SER A 69 -3.94 12.21 -6.52
C SER A 69 -2.50 11.72 -6.70
N LEU A 70 -2.23 10.45 -6.40
CA LEU A 70 -0.91 9.83 -6.58
C LEU A 70 -0.54 9.73 -8.06
N ALA A 71 -1.49 9.32 -8.92
CA ALA A 71 -1.31 9.27 -10.36
C ALA A 71 -1.02 10.65 -10.95
N LEU A 72 -1.75 11.68 -10.50
CA LEU A 72 -1.51 13.07 -10.92
C LEU A 72 -0.12 13.55 -10.53
N LYS A 73 0.30 13.34 -9.28
CA LYS A 73 1.66 13.68 -8.80
C LYS A 73 2.73 12.97 -9.62
N SER A 74 2.52 11.69 -9.92
CA SER A 74 3.42 10.89 -10.75
C SER A 74 3.53 11.45 -12.19
N ALA A 75 2.41 11.82 -12.81
CA ALA A 75 2.39 12.43 -14.13
C ALA A 75 3.11 13.79 -14.15
N GLN A 76 2.88 14.62 -13.13
CA GLN A 76 3.57 15.91 -12.96
C GLN A 76 5.08 15.72 -12.83
N ALA A 77 5.53 14.76 -12.02
CA ALA A 77 6.96 14.45 -11.85
C ALA A 77 7.62 14.02 -13.18
N ARG A 78 6.95 13.16 -13.95
CA ARG A 78 7.43 12.76 -15.29
C ARG A 78 7.53 13.94 -16.26
N ARG A 79 6.54 14.85 -16.27
CA ARG A 79 6.57 16.06 -17.11
C ARG A 79 7.76 16.96 -16.77
N ARG A 80 8.00 17.19 -15.47
CA ARG A 80 9.14 17.99 -14.99
C ARG A 80 10.47 17.39 -15.43
N ARG A 81 10.64 16.07 -15.29
CA ARG A 81 11.87 15.39 -15.73
C ARG A 81 12.11 15.50 -17.23
N LYS A 82 11.05 15.47 -18.04
CA LYS A 82 11.15 15.65 -19.50
C LYS A 82 11.45 17.09 -19.91
N GLY A 83 10.94 18.08 -19.18
CA GLY A 83 11.20 19.50 -19.46
C GLY A 83 12.49 20.05 -18.85
N ALA A 84 13.15 19.28 -17.97
CA ALA A 84 14.47 19.58 -17.41
C ALA A 84 15.62 18.88 -18.16
N ALA A 85 15.30 18.15 -19.23
CA ALA A 85 16.23 17.58 -20.21
C ALA A 85 16.15 18.42 -21.48
#